data_AF-A0A949TWG6-F1
#
_entry.id   AF-A0A949TWG6-F1
#
_cell.length_a   1.000
_cell.length_b   1.000
_cell.length_c   1.000
_cell.angle_alpha   90.00
_cell.angle_beta   90.00
_cell.angle_gamma   90.00
#
_symmetry.space_group_name_H-M   'P 1'
#
loop_
_entity.id
_entity.type
_entity.pdbx_description
1 polymer ?
#
loop_
_entity_poly.entity_id
_entity_poly.type
_entity_poly.pdbx_seq_one_letter_code
_entity_poly.pdbx_strand_id
1 'polypeptide(L)'
;MPKVEKLSNTRKRTLKAHWNEYKDINVFIKLFTKAQESDFLSGRSGRWQGCSFDWLMKSSNMIKVLEGNYDNKQEQQRKFEFRGAKSTFNSFRQRTYDFKDLEKSF
;
A
#
# COMPACT_ATOMS: atom_id res chain seq x y z
N MET A 1 -10.10 -8.21 9.23
CA MET A 1 -9.34 -9.41 8.81
C MET A 1 -10.26 -10.64 8.92
N PRO A 2 -10.30 -11.52 7.91
CA PRO A 2 -11.16 -12.71 7.94
C PRO A 2 -10.77 -13.68 9.08
N LYS A 3 -11.77 -14.27 9.73
CA LYS A 3 -11.56 -15.27 10.80
C LYS A 3 -11.04 -16.57 10.21
N VAL A 4 -9.98 -17.13 10.80
CA VAL A 4 -9.43 -18.42 10.37
C VAL A 4 -10.17 -19.54 11.11
N GLU A 5 -11.07 -20.24 10.42
CA GLU A 5 -11.88 -21.31 11.03
C GLU A 5 -11.25 -22.70 10.91
N LYS A 6 -10.43 -22.94 9.88
CA LYS A 6 -9.79 -24.24 9.62
C LYS A 6 -8.31 -24.11 9.27
N LEU A 7 -7.47 -24.85 9.99
CA LEU A 7 -6.06 -25.03 9.67
C LEU A 7 -5.89 -26.28 8.80
N SER A 8 -5.78 -26.10 7.48
CA SER A 8 -5.43 -27.19 6.56
C SER A 8 -4.00 -27.70 6.82
N ASN A 9 -3.68 -28.90 6.34
CA ASN A 9 -2.35 -29.48 6.51
C ASN A 9 -1.25 -28.59 5.91
N THR A 10 -1.54 -27.89 4.82
CA THR A 10 -0.63 -26.91 4.21
C THR A 10 -0.34 -25.74 5.16
N ARG A 11 -1.38 -25.17 5.78
CA ARG A 11 -1.24 -24.08 6.77
C ARG A 11 -0.46 -24.52 8.01
N LYS A 12 -0.64 -25.76 8.44
CA LYS A 12 0.14 -26.33 9.56
C LYS A 12 1.63 -26.45 9.22
N ARG A 13 1.96 -26.85 7.98
CA ARG A 13 3.35 -26.95 7.52
C ARG A 13 4.03 -25.59 7.45
N THR A 14 3.36 -24.58 6.88
CA THR A 14 3.92 -23.21 6.82
C THR A 14 4.10 -22.62 8.22
N LEU A 15 3.10 -22.78 9.10
CA LEU A 15 3.21 -22.33 10.48
C LEU A 15 4.38 -23.01 11.22
N LYS A 16 4.55 -24.32 11.05
CA LYS A 16 5.68 -25.06 11.64
C LYS A 16 7.03 -24.58 11.12
N ALA A 17 7.14 -24.28 9.82
CA ALA A 17 8.36 -23.75 9.24
C ALA A 17 8.72 -22.39 9.85
N HIS A 18 7.76 -21.47 9.94
CA HIS A 18 7.97 -20.16 10.58
C HIS A 18 8.24 -20.27 12.07
N TRP A 19 7.57 -21.17 12.77
CA TRP A 19 7.85 -21.43 14.18
C TRP A 19 9.30 -21.88 14.39
N ASN A 20 9.82 -22.73 13.51
CA ASN A 20 11.22 -23.17 13.59
C ASN A 20 12.22 -22.05 13.27
N GLU A 21 11.83 -21.09 12.44
CA GLU A 21 12.66 -19.94 12.03
C GLU A 21 12.76 -18.90 13.14
N TYR A 22 11.62 -18.41 13.66
CA TYR A 22 11.60 -17.33 14.64
C TYR A 22 11.65 -17.84 16.08
N LYS A 23 11.08 -19.01 16.37
CA LYS A 23 10.97 -19.64 17.70
C LYS A 23 10.43 -18.72 18.80
N ASP A 24 9.74 -17.65 18.43
CA ASP A 24 9.22 -16.64 19.35
C ASP A 24 7.77 -16.31 18.99
N ILE A 25 6.88 -16.49 19.97
CA ILE A 25 5.45 -16.17 19.86
C ILE A 25 5.22 -14.66 19.70
N ASN A 26 6.10 -13.81 20.26
CA ASN A 26 5.96 -12.36 20.21
C ASN A 26 6.04 -11.83 18.77
N VAL A 27 6.80 -12.50 17.90
CA VAL A 27 6.88 -12.16 16.48
C VAL A 27 5.51 -12.35 15.81
N PHE A 28 4.80 -13.44 16.12
CA PHE A 28 3.47 -13.69 15.59
C PHE A 28 2.44 -12.71 16.17
N ILE A 29 2.51 -12.42 17.47
CA ILE A 29 1.65 -11.41 18.11
C ILE A 29 1.84 -10.07 17.39
N LYS A 30 3.09 -9.61 17.24
CA LYS A 30 3.43 -8.36 16.55
C LYS A 30 2.96 -8.33 15.10
N LEU A 31 3.11 -9.45 14.38
CA LEU A 31 2.63 -9.59 13.00
C LEU A 31 1.12 -9.34 12.90
N PHE A 32 0.33 -10.00 13.76
CA PHE A 32 -1.12 -9.85 13.74
C PHE A 32 -1.58 -8.47 14.24
N THR A 33 -0.90 -7.91 15.25
CA THR A 33 -1.16 -6.54 15.71
C THR A 33 -0.94 -5.53 14.59
N LYS A 34 0.20 -5.58 13.90
CA LYS A 34 0.48 -4.70 12.76
C LYS A 34 -0.51 -4.88 11.61
N ALA A 35 -0.88 -6.12 11.31
CA ALA A 35 -1.90 -6.41 10.30
C ALA A 35 -3.28 -5.83 10.65
N GLN A 36 -3.63 -5.80 11.94
CA GLN A 36 -4.87 -5.19 12.43
C GLN A 36 -4.80 -3.66 12.44
N GLU A 37 -3.66 -3.08 12.80
CA GLU A 37 -3.45 -1.64 12.83
C GLU A 37 -3.46 -1.02 11.42
N SER A 38 -2.96 -1.73 10.42
CA SER A 38 -2.94 -1.29 9.03
C SER A 38 -4.34 -1.20 8.40
N ASP A 39 -4.70 -0.04 7.84
CA ASP A 39 -5.93 0.22 7.09
C ASP A 39 -5.94 -0.46 5.72
N PHE A 40 -4.76 -0.75 5.19
CA PHE A 40 -4.60 -1.52 3.96
C PHE A 40 -4.86 -3.01 4.22
N LEU A 41 -4.20 -3.59 5.21
CA LEU A 41 -4.31 -5.02 5.51
C LEU A 41 -5.66 -5.38 6.17
N SER A 42 -6.21 -4.49 6.99
CA SER A 42 -7.53 -4.68 7.60
C SER A 42 -8.69 -4.51 6.62
N GLY A 43 -8.44 -3.92 5.44
CA GLY A 43 -9.47 -3.59 4.45
C GLY A 43 -10.28 -2.34 4.77
N ARG A 44 -9.97 -1.62 5.86
CA ARG A 44 -10.70 -0.38 6.22
C ARG A 44 -10.55 0.73 5.19
N SER A 45 -9.43 0.76 4.47
CA SER A 45 -9.18 1.73 3.40
C SER A 45 -10.05 1.53 2.15
N GLY A 46 -10.76 0.40 2.02
CA GLY A 46 -11.56 0.06 0.83
C GLY A 46 -10.76 -0.25 -0.44
N ARG A 47 -9.45 0.01 -0.45
CA ARG A 47 -8.57 -0.18 -1.61
C ARG A 47 -8.18 -1.63 -1.84
N TRP A 48 -8.14 -2.44 -0.78
CA TRP A 48 -7.76 -3.84 -0.86
C TRP A 48 -8.45 -4.69 0.21
N GLN A 49 -9.02 -5.82 -0.20
CA GLN A 49 -9.69 -6.79 0.68
C GLN A 49 -9.04 -8.19 0.60
N GLY A 50 -7.93 -8.33 -0.12
CA GLY A 50 -7.28 -9.62 -0.41
C GLY A 50 -6.37 -10.15 0.71
N CYS A 51 -6.36 -9.51 1.88
CA CYS A 51 -5.53 -9.93 3.01
C CYS A 51 -6.10 -11.19 3.67
N SER A 52 -5.79 -12.35 3.10
CA SER A 52 -6.08 -13.65 3.70
C SER A 52 -4.95 -14.11 4.62
N PHE A 53 -5.25 -15.04 5.52
CA PHE A 53 -4.24 -15.67 6.39
C PHE A 53 -3.09 -16.29 5.58
N ASP A 54 -3.40 -16.99 4.49
CA ASP A 54 -2.37 -17.60 3.63
C ASP A 54 -1.48 -16.55 2.95
N TRP A 55 -2.03 -15.37 2.64
CA TRP A 55 -1.23 -14.28 2.11
C TRP A 55 -0.28 -13.71 3.17
N LEU A 56 -0.78 -13.50 4.39
CA LEU A 56 0.01 -12.96 5.51
C LEU A 56 1.13 -13.93 5.94
N MET A 57 0.85 -15.23 5.96
CA MET A 57 1.78 -16.29 6.35
C MET A 57 2.83 -16.63 5.28
N LYS A 58 2.93 -15.87 4.18
CA LYS A 58 4.08 -16.01 3.25
C LYS A 58 5.29 -15.29 3.85
N SER A 59 6.45 -15.94 3.90
CA SER A 59 7.69 -15.37 4.47
C SER A 59 7.95 -13.93 4.01
N SER A 60 7.89 -13.68 2.70
CA SER A 60 8.14 -12.36 2.13
C SER A 60 7.14 -11.29 2.59
N ASN A 61 5.88 -11.65 2.80
CA ASN A 61 4.86 -10.71 3.27
C ASN A 61 4.98 -10.49 4.77
N MET A 62 5.28 -11.55 5.52
CA MET A 62 5.51 -11.49 6.95
C MET A 62 6.62 -10.50 7.31
N ILE A 63 7.75 -10.59 6.59
CA ILE A 63 8.88 -9.65 6.72
C ILE A 63 8.41 -8.22 6.45
N LYS A 64 7.71 -7.98 5.32
CA LYS A 64 7.24 -6.64 4.96
C LYS A 64 6.31 -6.03 6.02
N VAL A 65 5.45 -6.84 6.63
CA VAL A 65 4.56 -6.38 7.71
C VAL A 65 5.36 -6.06 8.96
N LEU A 66 6.30 -6.92 9.36
CA LEU A 66 7.15 -6.69 10.53
C LEU A 66 8.01 -5.42 10.36
N GLU A 67 8.56 -5.19 9.17
CA GLU A 67 9.30 -3.98 8.79
C GLU A 67 8.43 -2.72 8.76
N GLY A 68 7.10 -2.87 8.71
CA GLY A 68 6.17 -1.74 8.71
C GLY A 68 5.87 -1.15 7.33
N ASN A 69 6.13 -1.89 6.24
CA ASN A 69 5.84 -1.43 4.88
C ASN A 69 4.34 -1.13 4.66
N TYR A 70 3.48 -1.74 5.46
CA TYR A 70 2.03 -1.55 5.42
C TYR A 70 1.49 -0.80 6.65
N ASP A 71 2.37 -0.27 7.51
CA ASP A 71 1.92 0.56 8.63
C ASP A 71 1.20 1.78 8.06
N ASN A 72 0.16 2.25 8.76
CA ASN A 72 -0.59 3.41 8.33
C ASN A 72 0.37 4.59 8.24
N LYS A 73 0.69 4.99 7.02
CA LYS A 73 1.31 6.28 6.76
C LYS A 73 0.30 7.29 7.25
N GLN A 74 0.49 7.81 8.45
CA GLN A 74 -0.15 9.06 8.80
C GLN A 74 0.22 9.99 7.65
N GLU A 75 -0.79 10.46 6.92
CA GLU A 75 -0.64 11.72 6.23
C GLU A 75 -0.26 12.70 7.35
N GLN A 76 1.03 12.82 7.62
CA GLN A 76 1.57 14.11 8.02
C GLN A 76 0.99 15.03 6.99
N GLN A 77 0.00 15.79 7.44
CA GLN A 77 -0.66 16.79 6.67
C GLN A 77 0.45 17.50 5.93
N ARG A 78 0.55 17.22 4.62
CA ARG A 78 1.19 18.15 3.73
C ARG A 78 0.24 19.35 3.71
N LYS A 79 0.33 20.14 4.77
CA LYS A 79 0.41 21.59 4.69
C LYS A 79 1.71 21.94 3.95
N PHE A 80 1.98 21.30 2.81
CA PHE A 80 2.72 21.95 1.75
C PHE A 80 1.64 22.76 1.06
N GLU A 81 1.69 24.02 1.42
CA GLU A 81 0.93 25.11 0.87
C GLU A 81 0.60 24.85 -0.60
N PHE A 82 -0.63 25.19 -0.95
CA PHE A 82 -1.10 25.45 -2.29
C PHE A 82 -0.28 26.62 -2.90
N ARG A 83 1.03 26.47 -3.06
CA ARG A 83 1.89 27.38 -3.81
C ARG A 83 2.17 26.71 -5.13
N GLY A 84 1.27 27.01 -6.07
CA GLY A 84 1.36 26.75 -7.50
C GLY A 84 2.48 25.81 -7.93
N ALA A 85 2.17 24.52 -8.01
CA ALA A 85 2.95 23.60 -8.82
C ALA A 85 2.88 24.09 -10.28
N LYS A 86 3.78 24.99 -10.66
CA LYS A 86 4.18 25.13 -12.05
C LYS A 86 4.90 23.82 -12.37
N SER A 87 4.14 22.86 -12.88
CA SER A 87 4.71 21.76 -13.63
C SER A 87 5.61 22.36 -14.71
N THR A 88 6.92 22.12 -14.63
CA THR A 88 7.91 22.57 -15.60
C THR A 88 7.56 22.11 -17.03
N PHE A 89 6.69 21.12 -17.18
CA PHE A 89 6.16 20.64 -18.45
C PHE A 89 5.26 21.65 -19.20
N ASN A 90 4.66 22.63 -18.50
CA ASN A 90 3.77 23.63 -19.12
C ASN A 90 4.37 25.05 -19.11
N SER A 91 5.69 25.20 -19.01
CA SER A 91 6.36 26.52 -19.05
C SER A 91 6.58 27.08 -20.47
N PHE A 92 5.87 26.57 -21.49
CA PHE A 92 5.93 27.10 -22.85
C PHE A 92 4.72 28.00 -23.11
N ARG A 93 4.95 29.17 -23.74
CA ARG A 93 3.85 29.99 -24.24
C ARG A 93 3.07 29.16 -25.25
N GLN A 94 1.80 28.90 -24.97
CA GLN A 94 0.88 28.39 -25.99
C GLN A 94 0.91 29.37 -27.16
N ARG A 95 1.24 28.89 -28.37
CA ARG A 95 1.09 29.71 -29.56
C ARG A 95 -0.40 29.91 -29.77
N THR A 96 -0.86 31.13 -29.50
CA THR A 96 -2.20 31.55 -29.89
C THR A 96 -2.19 31.67 -31.41
N TYR A 97 -2.86 30.76 -32.09
CA TYR A 97 -3.17 30.94 -33.51
C TYR A 97 -4.28 31.98 -33.60
N ASP A 98 -4.00 33.13 -34.21
CA ASP A 98 -5.05 34.05 -34.63
C ASP A 98 -5.60 33.55 -35.96
N PHE A 99 -6.84 33.05 -35.94
CA PHE A 99 -7.51 32.52 -37.12
C PHE A 99 -7.68 33.58 -38.22
N LYS A 100 -7.63 34.89 -37.86
CA LYS A 100 -7.74 35.99 -38.83
C LYS A 100 -6.50 36.14 -39.73
N ASP A 101 -5.33 35.68 -39.28
CA ASP A 101 -4.10 35.76 -40.09
C ASP A 101 -4.00 34.61 -41.10
N LEU A 102 -4.75 33.52 -40.91
CA LEU A 102 -4.82 32.39 -41.86
C LEU A 102 -5.75 32.66 -43.05
N GLU A 103 -6.77 33.50 -42.88
CA GLU A 103 -7.70 33.85 -43.96
C GLU A 103 -7.11 34.86 -44.97
N LYS A 104 -5.97 35.48 -44.69
CA LYS A 104 -5.32 36.45 -45.60
C LYS A 104 -4.38 35.83 -46.64
N SER A 105 -4.16 34.51 -46.63
CA SER A 105 -3.29 33.83 -47.60
C SER A 105 -4.02 32.95 -48.62
N PHE A 106 -5.31 33.19 -48.84
CA PHE A 106 -6.06 32.63 -49.99
C PHE A 106 -6.62 33.75 -50.86
#